data_AF-A0A0P9CZF9-F1
#
_entry.id   AF-A0A0P9CZF9-F1
#
_cell.length_a   1.000
_cell.length_b   1.000
_cell.length_c   1.000
_cell.angle_alpha   90.00
_cell.angle_beta   90.00
_cell.angle_gamma   90.00
#
_symmetry.space_group_name_H-M   'P 1'
#
loop_
_entity.id
_entity.type
_entity.pdbx_description
1 polymer ?
#
loop_
_entity_poly.entity_id
_entity_poly.type
_entity_poly.pdbx_seq_one_letter_code
_entity_poly.pdbx_strand_id
1 'polypeptide(L)'
;LIQQVEPPQRFAIQTTPEPSGSYQVTAYTLREEDQGTRLTVIHSGYDAMPAEARSATMEQTAFGFGMMLENVRAYVEGSDLPYPQGF
;
A
#
# COMPACT_ATOMS: atom_id res chain seq x y z
N LEU A 1 2.23 5.41 -12.15
CA LEU A 1 3.57 5.35 -12.78
C LEU A 1 4.46 4.41 -11.97
N ILE A 2 5.19 3.49 -12.61
CA ILE A 2 6.17 2.65 -11.91
C ILE A 2 7.42 3.49 -11.62
N GLN A 3 7.85 3.52 -10.36
CA GLN A 3 9.03 4.27 -9.92
C GLN A 3 10.25 3.38 -9.73
N GLN A 4 10.05 2.16 -9.23
CA GLN A 4 11.13 1.25 -8.88
C GLN A 4 10.68 -0.21 -8.98
N VAL A 5 11.55 -1.07 -9.51
CA VAL A 5 11.38 -2.53 -9.54
C VAL A 5 12.72 -3.17 -9.21
N GLU A 6 12.80 -3.90 -8.10
CA GLU A 6 13.98 -4.65 -7.67
C GLU A 6 13.53 -6.06 -7.28
N PRO A 7 13.50 -7.02 -8.23
CA PRO A 7 12.98 -8.34 -7.94
C PRO A 7 13.88 -9.13 -6.97
N PRO A 8 13.31 -9.90 -6.01
CA PRO A 8 11.92 -9.89 -5.56
C PRO A 8 11.63 -8.86 -4.45
N GLN A 9 12.62 -8.06 -4.05
CA GLN A 9 12.67 -7.37 -2.76
C GLN A 9 11.82 -6.10 -2.70
N ARG A 10 11.67 -5.36 -3.80
CA ARG A 10 11.04 -4.04 -3.77
C ARG A 10 10.29 -3.67 -5.04
N PHE A 11 9.13 -3.04 -4.86
CA PHE A 11 8.34 -2.46 -5.93
C PHE A 11 7.75 -1.13 -5.45
N ALA A 12 7.82 -0.08 -6.27
CA ALA A 12 7.23 1.22 -5.93
C ALA A 12 6.47 1.81 -7.11
N ILE A 13 5.30 2.37 -6.80
CA ILE A 13 4.42 3.05 -7.74
C ILE A 13 4.04 4.42 -7.22
N GLN A 14 3.85 5.36 -8.14
CA GLN A 14 3.34 6.69 -7.88
C GLN A 14 1.96 6.84 -8.51
N THR A 15 1.02 7.49 -7.82
CA THR A 15 -0.25 7.91 -8.41
C THR A 15 -0.01 8.95 -9.50
N THR A 16 -0.91 9.01 -10.48
CA THR A 16 -0.90 10.12 -11.43
C THR A 16 -1.25 11.40 -10.65
N PRO A 17 -0.56 12.53 -10.89
CA PRO A 17 -0.86 13.76 -10.17
C PRO A 17 -2.31 14.18 -10.38
N GLU A 18 -3.01 14.50 -9.30
CA GLU A 18 -4.28 15.22 -9.41
C GLU A 18 -4.02 16.66 -9.88
N PRO A 19 -5.04 17.40 -10.39
CA PRO A 19 -4.87 18.81 -10.78
C PRO A 19 -4.33 19.71 -9.67
N SER A 20 -4.47 19.28 -8.40
CA SER A 20 -3.89 19.88 -7.21
C SER A 20 -2.35 19.78 -7.12
N GLY A 21 -1.72 18.98 -8.00
CA GLY A 21 -0.28 18.76 -8.04
C GLY A 21 0.26 17.79 -7.00
N SER A 22 -0.59 17.22 -6.14
CA SER A 22 -0.18 16.20 -5.19
C SER A 22 -0.06 14.84 -5.88
N TYR A 23 0.97 14.08 -5.49
CA TYR A 23 1.13 12.68 -5.84
C TYR A 23 1.44 11.88 -4.59
N GLN A 24 1.05 10.61 -4.61
CA GLN A 24 1.34 9.66 -3.54
C GLN A 24 2.23 8.57 -4.09
N VAL A 25 3.10 8.04 -3.23
CA VAL A 25 3.96 6.89 -3.56
C VAL A 25 3.62 5.74 -2.63
N THR A 26 3.32 4.59 -3.22
CA THR A 26 3.18 3.31 -2.51
C THR A 26 4.39 2.45 -2.80
N ALA A 27 5.14 2.11 -1.75
CA ALA A 27 6.28 1.21 -1.82
C ALA A 27 5.97 -0.10 -1.07
N TYR A 28 6.22 -1.22 -1.74
CA TYR A 28 6.10 -2.56 -1.24
C TYR A 28 7.51 -3.13 -1.05
N THR A 29 7.79 -3.68 0.12
CA THR A 29 9.06 -4.34 0.43
C THR A 29 8.79 -5.73 0.97
N LEU A 30 9.49 -6.73 0.42
CA LEU A 30 9.51 -8.10 0.93
C LEU A 30 10.78 -8.33 1.72
N ARG A 31 10.66 -8.94 2.89
CA ARG A 31 11.78 -9.49 3.66
C ARG A 31 11.49 -10.91 4.08
N GLU A 32 12.45 -11.79 3.87
CA GLU A 32 12.42 -13.14 4.44
C GLU A 32 12.40 -13.05 5.97
N GLU A 33 11.61 -13.91 6.60
CA GLU A 33 11.56 -14.14 8.03
C GLU A 33 11.52 -15.65 8.30
N ASP A 34 11.87 -16.07 9.52
CA ASP A 34 12.00 -17.50 9.88
C ASP A 34 10.78 -18.35 9.53
N GLN A 35 9.58 -17.75 9.53
CA GLN A 35 8.30 -18.40 9.22
C GLN A 35 7.55 -17.72 8.06
N GLY A 36 8.27 -17.23 7.05
CA GLY A 36 7.66 -16.78 5.80
C GLY A 36 8.27 -15.50 5.25
N THR A 37 7.42 -14.59 4.80
CA THR A 37 7.85 -13.31 4.23
C THR A 37 7.03 -12.18 4.84
N ARG A 38 7.72 -11.18 5.39
CA ARG A 38 7.10 -9.92 5.79
C ARG A 38 6.96 -9.02 4.58
N LEU A 39 5.71 -8.71 4.22
CA LEU A 39 5.37 -7.62 3.32
C LEU A 39 5.17 -6.33 4.12
N THR A 40 5.91 -5.28 3.78
CA THR A 40 5.72 -3.93 4.34
C THR A 40 5.25 -3.00 3.24
N VAL A 41 4.20 -2.22 3.53
CA VAL A 41 3.69 -1.18 2.65
C VAL A 41 3.95 0.18 3.30
N ILE A 42 4.63 1.06 2.57
CA ILE A 42 4.80 2.47 2.95
C ILE A 42 4.03 3.30 1.92
N HIS A 43 3.05 4.05 2.39
CA HIS A 43 2.30 5.00 1.58
C HIS A 43 2.64 6.43 2.03
N SER A 44 3.06 7.27 1.10
CA SER A 44 3.64 8.59 1.36
C SER A 44 3.10 9.66 0.41
N GLY A 45 3.34 10.93 0.72
CA GLY A 45 2.82 12.08 -0.04
C GLY A 45 1.83 12.96 0.73
N TYR A 46 1.52 12.60 1.99
CA TYR A 46 0.57 13.33 2.84
C TYR A 46 1.00 14.75 3.21
N ASP A 47 2.30 15.05 3.19
CA ASP A 47 2.82 16.39 3.50
C ASP A 47 2.37 17.46 2.49
N ALA A 48 2.11 17.03 1.24
CA ALA A 48 1.58 17.91 0.19
C ALA A 48 0.06 18.12 0.32
N MET A 49 -0.63 17.43 1.23
CA MET A 49 -2.07 17.57 1.44
C MET A 49 -2.40 18.72 2.41
N PRO A 50 -3.57 19.38 2.23
CA PRO A 50 -4.12 20.30 3.22
C PRO A 50 -4.25 19.66 4.60
N ALA A 51 -3.91 20.40 5.65
CA ALA A 51 -3.83 19.88 7.01
C ALA A 51 -5.18 19.34 7.50
N GLU A 52 -6.27 19.98 7.09
CA GLU A 52 -7.64 19.61 7.44
C GLU A 52 -8.06 18.23 6.90
N ALA A 53 -7.51 17.79 5.78
CA ALA A 53 -7.84 16.50 5.16
C ALA A 53 -6.84 15.40 5.54
N ARG A 54 -5.61 15.77 5.90
CA ARG A 54 -4.46 14.86 6.02
C ARG A 54 -4.74 13.65 6.93
N SER A 55 -5.14 13.87 8.17
CA SER A 55 -5.31 12.78 9.15
C SER A 55 -6.43 11.83 8.75
N ALA A 56 -7.58 12.36 8.32
CA ALA A 56 -8.70 11.55 7.87
C ALA A 56 -8.34 10.70 6.65
N THR A 57 -7.60 11.27 5.69
CA THR A 57 -7.11 10.50 4.54
C THR A 57 -6.11 9.44 4.97
N MET A 58 -5.16 9.74 5.87
CA MET A 58 -4.21 8.74 6.39
C MET A 58 -4.93 7.55 7.04
N GLU A 59 -5.93 7.81 7.87
CA GLU A 59 -6.72 6.76 8.54
C GLU A 59 -7.50 5.90 7.54
N GLN A 60 -8.20 6.54 6.60
CA GLN A 60 -8.96 5.83 5.56
C GLN A 60 -8.04 4.97 4.68
N THR A 61 -6.89 5.52 4.26
CA THR A 61 -5.92 4.78 3.44
C THR A 61 -5.29 3.63 4.24
N ALA A 62 -4.95 3.84 5.51
CA ALA A 62 -4.41 2.78 6.37
C ALA A 62 -5.41 1.63 6.54
N PHE A 63 -6.69 1.95 6.73
CA PHE A 63 -7.76 0.94 6.81
C PHE A 63 -7.87 0.12 5.52
N GLY A 64 -7.86 0.78 4.34
CA GLY A 64 -7.89 0.10 3.05
C GLY A 64 -6.68 -0.80 2.80
N PHE A 65 -5.47 -0.33 3.13
CA PHE A 65 -4.28 -1.17 3.06
C PHE A 65 -4.33 -2.36 4.02
N GLY A 66 -4.91 -2.20 5.21
CA GLY A 66 -5.12 -3.30 6.15
C GLY A 66 -5.95 -4.43 5.52
N MET A 67 -7.12 -4.09 4.95
CA MET A 67 -7.99 -5.07 4.28
C MET A 67 -7.30 -5.73 3.08
N MET A 68 -6.55 -4.94 2.29
CA MET A 68 -5.76 -5.48 1.17
C MET A 68 -4.68 -6.46 1.67
N LEU A 69 -3.98 -6.17 2.77
CA LEU A 69 -2.96 -7.07 3.32
C LEU A 69 -3.56 -8.39 3.81
N GLU A 70 -4.75 -8.36 4.41
CA GLU A 70 -5.47 -9.59 4.79
C GLU A 70 -5.84 -10.44 3.57
N ASN A 71 -6.30 -9.82 2.48
CA ASN A 71 -6.56 -10.52 1.23
C ASN A 71 -5.28 -11.11 0.61
N VAL A 72 -4.16 -10.38 0.63
CA VAL A 72 -2.87 -10.90 0.14
C VAL A 72 -2.47 -12.14 0.92
N ARG A 73 -2.60 -12.09 2.25
CA ARG A 73 -2.34 -13.25 3.11
C ARG A 73 -3.24 -14.43 2.76
N ALA A 74 -4.56 -14.22 2.68
CA ALA A 74 -5.51 -15.27 2.35
C ALA A 74 -5.20 -15.92 0.99
N TYR A 75 -4.91 -15.11 -0.04
CA TYR A 75 -4.54 -15.60 -1.36
C TYR A 75 -3.27 -16.47 -1.35
N VAL A 76 -2.22 -16.04 -0.63
CA VAL A 76 -0.96 -16.80 -0.51
C VAL A 76 -1.15 -18.09 0.28
N GLU A 77 -1.99 -18.07 1.32
CA GLU A 77 -2.31 -19.25 2.15
C GLU A 77 -3.35 -20.18 1.50
N GLY A 78 -3.98 -19.78 0.40
CA GLY A 78 -5.00 -20.59 -0.30
C GLY A 78 -6.36 -20.64 0.41
N SER A 79 -6.71 -19.61 1.17
CA SER A 79 -8.00 -19.46 1.86
C SER A 79 -8.92 -18.45 1.18
N ASP A 80 -10.19 -18.41 1.60
CA ASP A 80 -11.17 -17.46 1.09
C ASP A 80 -10.78 -16.02 1.43
N LEU A 81 -11.02 -15.09 0.50
CA LEU A 81 -10.72 -13.68 0.71
C LEU A 81 -11.68 -13.09 1.76
N PRO A 82 -11.18 -12.49 2.85
CA PRO A 82 -12.04 -11.84 3.86
C PRO A 82 -12.75 -10.60 3.31
N TYR A 83 -12.12 -9.91 2.36
CA TYR A 83 -12.66 -8.70 1.72
C TYR A 83 -12.70 -8.85 0.19
N PRO A 84 -13.54 -9.73 -0.37
CA PRO A 84 -13.53 -10.06 -1.81
C PRO A 84 -13.96 -8.90 -2.71
N GLN A 85 -14.64 -7.89 -2.13
CA GLN A 85 -15.05 -6.67 -2.82
C GLN A 85 -13.86 -5.73 -3.09
N GLY A 86 -12.70 -6.01 -2.47
CA GLY A 86 -11.52 -5.15 -2.50
C GLY A 86 -11.60 -3.95 -1.55
N PHE A 87 -10.81 -2.93 -1.87
CA PHE A 87 -10.94 -1.55 -1.40
C PHE A 87 -11.27 -0.65 -2.59
#